data_AF-A0A447RYT0-F1
#
_entry.id   AF-A0A447RYT0-F1
#
_cell.length_a   1.000
_cell.length_b   1.000
_cell.length_c   1.000
_cell.angle_alpha   90.00
_cell.angle_beta   90.00
_cell.angle_gamma   90.00
#
_symmetry.space_group_name_H-M   'P 1'
#
loop_
_entity.id
_entity.type
_entity.pdbx_description
1 polymer ?
#
loop_
_entity_poly.entity_id
_entity_poly.type
_entity_poly.pdbx_seq_one_letter_code
_entity_poly.pdbx_strand_id
1 'polypeptide(L)'
;MIAFSGSHFRLPLLLRVSDQRVEPLPESEYSAPLRFQLADFAPRDNFVWVDRCYKMGQLWSPELALSTDWCVSQGQLGGEQKVQHVDKPQWHGKTAFRDTLIDMERYKGNVDTLKIVDNDIRYKADSFVFNVAGAPEEVKQFSGISRPESWGRWSNAQLGSDVKIEYKEPLPEKFDLVITAKAYGPNANKPIPVRVGESKQVLTLDNDVTTTTLHFYNPTRSNTLIITPPDPQTTNEGNILGHSPRQLGIGMVEIKVVKSEG
;
A
#
# COMPACT_ATOMS: atom_id res chain seq x y z
N MET A 1 8.26 18.77 -6.01
CA MET A 1 9.52 18.70 -6.78
C MET A 1 10.67 18.89 -5.80
N ILE A 2 11.84 18.34 -6.10
CA ILE A 2 13.06 18.56 -5.34
C ILE A 2 14.07 19.30 -6.23
N ALA A 3 14.87 20.17 -5.62
CA ALA A 3 15.93 20.88 -6.30
C ALA A 3 17.26 20.66 -5.59
N PHE A 4 18.32 20.36 -6.35
CA PHE A 4 19.70 20.32 -5.86
C PHE A 4 20.66 20.65 -7.00
N SER A 5 21.79 21.28 -6.68
CA SER A 5 22.83 21.68 -7.64
C SER A 5 22.30 22.44 -8.87
N GLY A 6 21.28 23.30 -8.68
CA GLY A 6 20.67 24.10 -9.75
C GLY A 6 19.67 23.37 -10.64
N SER A 7 19.48 22.06 -10.46
CA SER A 7 18.55 21.23 -11.24
C SER A 7 17.27 20.93 -10.46
N HIS A 8 16.17 20.72 -11.18
CA HIS A 8 14.85 20.41 -10.62
C HIS A 8 14.39 19.03 -11.08
N PHE A 9 13.89 18.23 -10.14
CA PHE A 9 13.44 16.86 -10.39
C PHE A 9 12.01 16.65 -9.87
N ARG A 10 11.25 15.86 -10.62
CA ARG A 10 9.93 15.39 -10.19
C ARG A 10 10.08 14.34 -9.09
N LEU A 11 9.05 14.23 -8.26
CA LEU A 11 8.95 13.23 -7.21
C LEU A 11 7.99 12.11 -7.65
N PRO A 12 8.18 10.87 -7.18
CA PRO A 12 9.22 10.42 -6.25
C PRO A 12 10.61 10.32 -6.92
N LEU A 13 11.68 10.29 -6.12
CA LEU A 13 13.05 10.29 -6.61
C LEU A 13 13.99 9.50 -5.70
N LEU A 14 14.88 8.71 -6.30
CA LEU A 14 16.04 8.11 -5.64
C LEU A 14 17.31 8.81 -6.15
N LEU A 15 18.25 9.07 -5.26
CA LEU A 15 19.56 9.63 -5.58
C LEU A 15 20.64 8.66 -5.09
N ARG A 16 21.60 8.34 -5.96
CA ARG A 16 22.87 7.74 -5.56
C ARG A 16 23.89 8.88 -5.36
N VAL A 17 24.54 8.90 -4.21
CA VAL A 17 25.47 9.97 -3.84
C VAL A 17 26.88 9.41 -3.69
N SER A 18 27.86 10.09 -4.29
CA SER A 18 29.28 9.85 -4.08
C SER A 18 30.00 11.19 -3.94
N ASP A 19 31.28 11.15 -3.57
CA ASP A 19 32.11 12.35 -3.43
C ASP A 19 32.21 13.16 -4.73
N GLN A 20 32.04 12.50 -5.87
CA GLN A 20 32.21 13.10 -7.20
C GLN A 20 30.89 13.38 -7.92
N ARG A 21 29.79 12.71 -7.55
CA ARG A 21 28.54 12.75 -8.31
C ARG A 21 27.29 12.54 -7.45
N VAL A 22 26.23 13.26 -7.79
CA VAL A 22 24.85 12.94 -7.38
C VAL A 22 24.10 12.46 -8.62
N GLU A 23 23.73 11.19 -8.64
CA GLU A 23 23.01 10.55 -9.74
C GLU A 23 21.52 10.43 -9.42
N PRO A 24 20.63 11.09 -10.19
CA PRO A 24 19.19 10.92 -10.05
C PRO A 24 18.69 9.66 -10.75
N LEU A 25 17.92 8.86 -10.02
CA LEU A 25 17.24 7.65 -10.47
C LEU A 25 15.72 7.88 -10.34
N PRO A 26 15.05 8.35 -11.40
CA PRO A 26 13.62 8.64 -11.35
C PRO A 26 12.77 7.36 -11.42
N GLU A 27 11.53 7.48 -10.95
CA GLU A 27 10.46 6.52 -11.24
C GLU A 27 9.69 6.99 -12.47
N SER A 28 9.47 6.09 -13.41
CA SER A 28 8.75 6.27 -14.66
C SER A 28 7.97 4.99 -14.99
N GLU A 29 7.08 5.07 -15.97
CA GLU A 29 6.28 3.94 -16.43
C GLU A 29 7.12 2.72 -16.85
N TYR A 30 8.32 2.94 -17.38
CA TYR A 30 9.21 1.88 -17.88
C TYR A 30 10.36 1.53 -16.93
N SER A 31 10.44 2.15 -15.76
CA SER A 31 11.47 1.84 -14.77
C SER A 31 10.91 1.02 -13.62
N ALA A 32 11.72 0.15 -13.05
CA ALA A 32 11.37 -0.53 -11.81
C ALA A 32 11.01 0.48 -10.71
N PRO A 33 10.11 0.13 -9.77
CA PRO A 33 9.82 1.01 -8.64
C PRO A 33 11.08 1.37 -7.86
N LEU A 34 11.13 2.56 -7.25
CA LEU A 34 12.36 3.07 -6.60
C LEU A 34 12.95 2.11 -5.56
N ARG A 35 12.11 1.37 -4.83
CA ARG A 35 12.53 0.36 -3.87
C ARG A 35 13.35 -0.78 -4.51
N PHE A 36 12.97 -1.21 -5.71
CA PHE A 36 13.72 -2.22 -6.45
C PHE A 36 15.04 -1.66 -6.97
N GLN A 37 15.03 -0.42 -7.49
CA GLN A 37 16.27 0.25 -7.91
C GLN A 37 17.23 0.43 -6.73
N LEU A 38 16.73 0.79 -5.55
CA LEU A 38 17.53 0.90 -4.34
C LEU A 38 18.09 -0.46 -3.92
N ALA A 39 17.35 -1.55 -4.10
CA ALA A 39 17.80 -2.90 -3.77
C ALA A 39 19.01 -3.40 -4.59
N ASP A 40 19.38 -2.69 -5.67
CA ASP A 40 20.57 -2.97 -6.48
C ASP A 40 21.81 -2.17 -6.04
N PHE A 41 21.68 -1.34 -4.99
CA PHE A 41 22.81 -0.57 -4.44
C PHE A 41 23.76 -1.47 -3.66
N ALA A 42 25.07 -1.20 -3.77
CA ALA A 42 26.06 -1.88 -2.95
C ALA A 42 25.88 -1.50 -1.46
N PRO A 43 26.38 -2.33 -0.51
CA PRO A 43 26.19 -2.08 0.92
C PRO A 43 26.63 -0.68 1.41
N ARG A 44 27.65 -0.10 0.76
CA ARG A 44 28.23 1.22 1.07
C ARG A 44 27.72 2.36 0.19
N ASP A 45 26.89 2.09 -0.80
CA ASP A 45 26.37 3.15 -1.67
C ASP A 45 25.49 4.09 -0.84
N ASN A 46 25.81 5.37 -0.88
CA ASN A 46 25.02 6.39 -0.22
C ASN A 46 23.77 6.69 -1.05
N PHE A 47 22.63 6.78 -0.38
CA PHE A 47 21.38 7.12 -1.04
C PHE A 47 20.62 8.25 -0.35
N VAL A 48 19.82 8.96 -1.15
CA VAL A 48 18.70 9.78 -0.66
C VAL A 48 17.46 9.35 -1.43
N TRP A 49 16.41 8.92 -0.72
CA TRP A 49 15.16 8.44 -1.30
C TRP A 49 14.01 9.32 -0.82
N VAL A 50 13.29 9.94 -1.74
CA VAL A 50 12.14 10.81 -1.47
C VAL A 50 10.88 10.20 -2.07
N ASP A 51 9.98 9.74 -1.20
CA ASP A 51 8.77 9.02 -1.59
C ASP A 51 7.72 9.08 -0.47
N ARG A 52 6.61 8.38 -0.65
CA ARG A 52 5.58 8.20 0.37
C ARG A 52 6.13 7.48 1.60
N CYS A 53 5.80 7.99 2.78
CA CYS A 53 6.33 7.51 4.05
C CYS A 53 6.15 6.00 4.25
N TYR A 54 4.98 5.44 3.92
CA TYR A 54 4.72 4.01 4.09
C TYR A 54 5.76 3.11 3.38
N LYS A 55 6.31 3.53 2.23
CA LYS A 55 7.28 2.73 1.47
C LYS A 55 8.61 2.53 2.21
N MET A 56 9.01 3.50 3.04
CA MET A 56 10.26 3.44 3.81
C MET A 56 10.02 3.20 5.32
N GLY A 57 8.85 3.59 5.82
CA GLY A 57 8.43 3.35 7.20
C GLY A 57 8.31 1.86 7.51
N GLN A 58 7.82 1.07 6.55
CA GLN A 58 7.80 -0.39 6.65
C GLN A 58 9.19 -1.03 6.85
N LEU A 59 10.26 -0.35 6.44
CA LEU A 59 11.64 -0.84 6.61
C LEU A 59 12.30 -0.30 7.87
N TRP A 60 12.20 1.01 8.11
CA TRP A 60 13.09 1.70 9.04
C TRP A 60 12.39 2.64 10.03
N SER A 61 11.07 2.80 9.96
CA SER A 61 10.32 3.71 10.85
C SER A 61 8.86 3.22 10.96
N PRO A 62 8.60 2.19 11.80
CA PRO A 62 7.29 1.54 11.90
C PRO A 62 6.13 2.50 12.19
N GLU A 63 6.39 3.59 12.93
CA GLU A 63 5.43 4.65 13.22
C GLU A 63 4.93 5.40 11.97
N LEU A 64 5.65 5.32 10.85
CA LEU A 64 5.30 5.91 9.55
C LEU A 64 4.81 4.88 8.53
N ALA A 65 4.65 3.61 8.90
CA ALA A 65 4.36 2.50 7.98
C ALA A 65 2.99 2.60 7.27
N LEU A 66 2.10 3.46 7.75
CA LEU A 66 0.78 3.73 7.14
C LEU A 66 0.62 5.19 6.66
N SER A 67 1.64 6.04 6.81
CA SER A 67 1.54 7.44 6.39
C SER A 67 1.70 7.56 4.86
N THR A 68 0.77 8.28 4.24
CA THR A 68 0.84 8.66 2.82
C THR A 68 1.49 10.03 2.60
N ASP A 69 2.04 10.63 3.66
CA ASP A 69 2.81 11.86 3.56
C ASP A 69 4.13 11.62 2.84
N TRP A 70 4.86 12.70 2.56
CA TRP A 70 6.19 12.60 1.99
C TRP A 70 7.22 12.34 3.08
N CYS A 71 8.17 11.46 2.79
CA CYS A 71 9.33 11.23 3.63
C CYS A 71 10.61 11.27 2.80
N VAL A 72 11.71 11.57 3.49
CA VAL A 72 13.06 11.46 2.98
C VAL A 72 13.80 10.42 3.81
N SER A 73 14.27 9.35 3.17
CA SER A 73 15.23 8.41 3.76
C SER A 73 16.63 8.68 3.20
N GLN A 74 17.64 8.62 4.05
CA GLN A 74 19.04 8.74 3.62
C GLN A 74 19.93 7.82 4.44
N GLY A 75 20.96 7.28 3.81
CA GLY A 75 21.91 6.37 4.46
C GLY A 75 22.64 5.45 3.48
N GLN A 76 23.03 4.29 3.98
CA GLN A 76 23.65 3.19 3.22
C GLN A 76 22.88 1.91 3.57
N LEU A 77 22.61 1.01 2.63
CA LEU A 77 21.81 -0.20 2.93
C LEU A 77 22.47 -1.14 3.94
N GLY A 78 23.80 -1.21 3.98
CA GLY A 78 24.54 -1.95 5.01
C GLY A 78 24.88 -1.13 6.26
N GLY A 79 24.59 0.18 6.26
CA GLY A 79 24.93 1.10 7.34
C GLY A 79 23.70 1.52 8.16
N GLU A 80 23.72 2.77 8.63
CA GLU A 80 22.55 3.42 9.23
C GLU A 80 21.65 4.04 8.16
N GLN A 81 20.33 3.95 8.35
CA GLN A 81 19.32 4.64 7.55
C GLN A 81 18.51 5.54 8.47
N LYS A 82 18.22 6.76 8.00
CA LYS A 82 17.38 7.70 8.72
C LYS A 82 16.20 8.11 7.86
N VAL A 83 15.00 7.84 8.35
CA VAL A 83 13.74 8.32 7.78
C VAL A 83 13.35 9.63 8.45
N GLN A 84 12.95 10.62 7.65
CA GLN A 84 12.47 11.92 8.11
C GLN A 84 11.15 12.24 7.42
N HIS A 85 10.13 12.56 8.23
CA HIS A 85 8.85 13.03 7.73
C HIS A 85 8.98 14.47 7.18
N VAL A 86 8.36 14.72 6.03
CA VAL A 86 8.25 16.05 5.41
C VAL A 86 6.98 16.73 5.92
N ASP A 87 7.13 17.43 7.03
CA ASP A 87 6.05 18.06 7.79
C ASP A 87 5.54 19.39 7.21
N LYS A 88 6.19 19.91 6.16
CA LYS A 88 5.94 21.25 5.61
C LYS A 88 5.94 21.23 4.08
N PRO A 89 5.13 22.09 3.41
CA PRO A 89 5.10 22.19 1.95
C PRO A 89 6.46 22.53 1.31
N GLN A 90 7.26 23.36 2.00
CA GLN A 90 8.64 23.63 1.65
C GLN A 90 9.54 23.08 2.74
N TRP A 91 10.35 22.08 2.39
CA TRP A 91 11.23 21.38 3.30
C TRP A 91 12.67 21.51 2.83
N HIS A 92 13.57 21.78 3.78
CA HIS A 92 15.01 21.84 3.53
C HIS A 92 15.69 20.82 4.42
N GLY A 93 16.49 19.96 3.81
CA GLY A 93 17.29 18.97 4.51
C GLY A 93 18.76 19.10 4.15
N LYS A 94 19.61 18.66 5.07
CA LYS A 94 21.03 18.41 4.80
C LYS A 94 21.28 16.91 4.88
N THR A 95 21.85 16.34 3.82
CA THR A 95 22.33 14.97 3.86
C THR A 95 23.77 14.92 4.36
N ALA A 96 24.08 13.93 5.16
CA ALA A 96 25.42 13.64 5.63
C ALA A 96 25.55 12.13 5.82
N PHE A 97 26.55 11.55 5.17
CA PHE A 97 26.83 10.12 5.24
C PHE A 97 28.03 9.93 6.15
N ARG A 98 27.84 9.16 7.22
CA ARG A 98 28.93 8.80 8.13
C ARG A 98 29.52 7.48 7.66
N ASP A 99 30.82 7.31 7.84
CA ASP A 99 31.43 6.00 7.76
C ASP A 99 30.89 5.15 8.92
N THR A 100 29.91 4.30 8.59
CA THR A 100 29.32 3.35 9.53
C THR A 100 29.89 1.96 9.30
N LEU A 101 29.88 1.14 10.35
CA LEU A 101 30.21 -0.28 10.19
C LEU A 101 29.16 -0.91 9.29
N ILE A 102 29.62 -1.57 8.24
CA ILE A 102 28.76 -2.28 7.31
C ILE A 102 28.39 -3.63 7.90
N ASP A 103 27.09 -3.80 8.09
CA ASP A 103 26.47 -5.02 8.56
C ASP A 103 25.83 -5.73 7.35
N MET A 104 26.41 -6.87 6.97
CA MET A 104 25.95 -7.64 5.81
C MET A 104 24.63 -8.38 6.07
N GLU A 105 24.29 -8.67 7.32
CA GLU A 105 23.01 -9.27 7.69
C GLU A 105 21.90 -8.23 7.55
N ARG A 106 22.13 -7.02 8.06
CA ARG A 106 21.25 -5.87 7.86
C ARG A 106 21.09 -5.54 6.38
N TYR A 107 22.18 -5.48 5.62
CA TYR A 107 22.15 -5.24 4.18
C TYR A 107 21.25 -6.26 3.48
N LYS A 108 21.45 -7.55 3.75
CA LYS A 108 20.63 -8.62 3.17
C LYS A 108 19.16 -8.47 3.54
N GLY A 109 18.86 -8.24 4.82
CA GLY A 109 17.48 -8.01 5.28
C GLY A 109 16.82 -6.83 4.56
N ASN A 110 17.52 -5.70 4.44
CA ASN A 110 17.04 -4.53 3.72
C ASN A 110 16.76 -4.84 2.24
N VAL A 111 17.67 -5.52 1.55
CA VAL A 111 17.50 -5.91 0.13
C VAL A 111 16.31 -6.86 -0.03
N ASP A 112 16.19 -7.86 0.85
CA ASP A 112 15.11 -8.83 0.80
C ASP A 112 13.75 -8.12 1.01
N THR A 113 13.64 -7.22 1.99
CA THR A 113 12.43 -6.42 2.23
C THR A 113 12.10 -5.49 1.07
N LEU A 114 13.09 -4.79 0.51
CA LEU A 114 12.90 -3.89 -0.64
C LEU A 114 12.38 -4.62 -1.88
N LYS A 115 12.59 -5.94 -2.00
CA LYS A 115 12.17 -6.78 -3.13
C LYS A 115 10.83 -7.48 -2.94
N ILE A 116 10.21 -7.44 -1.75
CA ILE A 116 8.88 -8.01 -1.49
C ILE A 116 7.87 -7.37 -2.44
N VAL A 117 7.09 -8.15 -3.20
CA VAL A 117 6.07 -7.60 -4.09
C VAL A 117 4.91 -7.00 -3.30
N ASP A 118 4.22 -5.99 -3.84
CA ASP A 118 3.25 -5.19 -3.09
C ASP A 118 2.15 -6.01 -2.38
N ASN A 119 1.75 -7.15 -2.93
CA ASN A 119 0.73 -8.03 -2.33
C ASN A 119 1.25 -8.90 -1.17
N ASP A 120 2.56 -9.05 -1.04
CA ASP A 120 3.20 -9.85 0.01
C ASP A 120 3.68 -9.00 1.20
N ILE A 121 3.63 -7.67 1.06
CA ILE A 121 3.92 -6.73 2.15
C ILE A 121 2.88 -6.90 3.26
N ARG A 122 3.34 -6.98 4.51
CA ARG A 122 2.49 -7.00 5.71
C ARG A 122 2.86 -5.87 6.65
N TYR A 123 1.85 -5.20 7.20
CA TYR A 123 2.03 -4.09 8.13
C TYR A 123 1.22 -4.29 9.41
N LYS A 124 1.66 -3.68 10.50
CA LYS A 124 0.95 -3.71 11.77
C LYS A 124 -0.21 -2.72 11.76
N ALA A 125 -1.45 -3.22 11.73
CA ALA A 125 -2.68 -2.44 11.83
C ALA A 125 -3.82 -3.33 12.32
N ASP A 126 -4.85 -2.73 12.90
CA ASP A 126 -6.08 -3.43 13.29
C ASP A 126 -7.15 -3.44 12.18
N SER A 127 -6.86 -2.79 11.05
CA SER A 127 -7.73 -2.70 9.88
C SER A 127 -6.92 -2.80 8.58
N PHE A 128 -7.56 -3.30 7.53
CA PHE A 128 -7.00 -3.26 6.18
C PHE A 128 -7.19 -1.85 5.61
N VAL A 129 -6.13 -1.06 5.63
CA VAL A 129 -6.02 0.25 4.98
C VAL A 129 -5.60 0.07 3.52
N PHE A 130 -6.45 0.50 2.59
CA PHE A 130 -6.25 0.20 1.16
C PHE A 130 -5.34 1.20 0.44
N ASN A 131 -5.14 2.42 0.96
CA ASN A 131 -4.35 3.47 0.28
C ASN A 131 -2.81 3.31 0.40
N VAL A 132 -2.34 2.23 1.05
CA VAL A 132 -0.92 1.85 1.14
C VAL A 132 -0.71 0.46 0.55
N ALA A 133 0.52 0.11 0.14
CA ALA A 133 0.85 -1.22 -0.36
C ALA A 133 0.81 -2.29 0.77
N GLY A 134 0.53 -3.54 0.42
CA GLY A 134 0.38 -4.63 1.38
C GLY A 134 -1.01 -4.76 2.00
N ALA A 135 -1.06 -5.47 3.13
CA ALA A 135 -2.22 -5.71 3.98
C ALA A 135 -1.78 -5.88 5.45
N PRO A 136 -2.71 -5.89 6.43
CA PRO A 136 -2.39 -6.17 7.83
C PRO A 136 -1.72 -7.53 8.04
N GLU A 137 -0.96 -7.67 9.11
CA GLU A 137 -0.28 -8.93 9.48
C GLU A 137 -1.24 -10.12 9.63
N GLU A 138 -2.51 -9.90 9.95
CA GLU A 138 -3.55 -10.91 10.08
C GLU A 138 -4.04 -11.43 8.72
N VAL A 139 -3.79 -10.70 7.63
CA VAL A 139 -4.17 -11.12 6.27
C VAL A 139 -3.11 -12.06 5.73
N LYS A 140 -3.53 -13.26 5.33
CA LYS A 140 -2.68 -14.24 4.66
C LYS A 140 -2.47 -13.88 3.19
N GLN A 141 -3.54 -13.56 2.47
CA GLN A 141 -3.50 -13.14 1.08
C GLN A 141 -4.75 -12.35 0.69
N PHE A 142 -4.65 -11.57 -0.40
CA PHE A 142 -5.78 -10.86 -0.97
C PHE A 142 -5.68 -10.77 -2.50
N SER A 143 -6.83 -10.62 -3.17
CA SER A 143 -6.90 -10.53 -4.64
C SER A 143 -8.14 -9.76 -5.11
N GLY A 144 -8.24 -9.53 -6.42
CA GLY A 144 -9.36 -8.80 -7.03
C GLY A 144 -9.34 -7.29 -6.83
N ILE A 145 -8.19 -6.72 -6.45
CA ILE A 145 -8.03 -5.27 -6.22
C ILE A 145 -6.88 -4.68 -7.02
N SER A 146 -7.06 -3.43 -7.44
CA SER A 146 -6.06 -2.63 -8.14
C SER A 146 -4.92 -2.19 -7.21
N ARG A 147 -3.93 -1.53 -7.81
CA ARG A 147 -2.87 -0.79 -7.09
C ARG A 147 -3.44 0.29 -6.16
N PRO A 148 -2.72 0.65 -5.07
CA PRO A 148 -3.10 1.76 -4.19
C PRO A 148 -3.23 3.09 -4.91
N GLU A 149 -4.21 3.88 -4.47
CA GLU A 149 -4.40 5.30 -4.79
C GLU A 149 -4.41 6.11 -3.49
N SER A 150 -4.34 7.44 -3.55
CA SER A 150 -4.22 8.29 -2.34
C SER A 150 -5.35 8.13 -1.33
N TRP A 151 -6.52 7.70 -1.79
CA TRP A 151 -7.74 7.55 -0.99
C TRP A 151 -8.08 6.08 -0.68
N GLY A 152 -7.55 5.09 -1.40
CA GLY A 152 -7.96 3.69 -1.28
C GLY A 152 -7.54 2.80 -2.46
N ARG A 153 -8.27 1.71 -2.72
CA ARG A 153 -8.11 0.84 -3.90
C ARG A 153 -9.45 0.49 -4.51
N TRP A 154 -9.48 0.41 -5.83
CA TRP A 154 -10.63 -0.17 -6.53
C TRP A 154 -10.57 -1.69 -6.56
N SER A 155 -11.72 -2.35 -6.44
CA SER A 155 -11.90 -3.70 -6.96
C SER A 155 -11.65 -3.70 -8.47
N ASN A 156 -11.11 -4.77 -9.02
CA ASN A 156 -10.88 -4.90 -10.45
C ASN A 156 -11.19 -6.30 -10.95
N ALA A 157 -12.27 -6.42 -11.72
CA ALA A 157 -12.76 -7.70 -12.25
C ALA A 157 -11.79 -8.37 -13.24
N GLN A 158 -10.83 -7.63 -13.81
CA GLN A 158 -9.74 -8.22 -14.60
C GLN A 158 -8.72 -8.98 -13.74
N LEU A 159 -8.59 -8.60 -12.46
CA LEU A 159 -7.71 -9.25 -11.48
C LEU A 159 -8.45 -10.32 -10.65
N GLY A 160 -9.77 -10.36 -10.77
CA GLY A 160 -10.66 -11.30 -10.09
C GLY A 160 -12.07 -10.71 -9.99
N SER A 161 -13.09 -11.49 -10.34
CA SER A 161 -14.50 -11.07 -10.27
C SER A 161 -14.94 -10.68 -8.86
N ASP A 162 -14.27 -11.22 -7.85
CA ASP A 162 -14.49 -10.93 -6.44
C ASP A 162 -13.24 -10.31 -5.81
N VAL A 163 -13.45 -9.42 -4.85
CA VAL A 163 -12.42 -9.09 -3.87
C VAL A 163 -12.38 -10.20 -2.84
N LYS A 164 -11.23 -10.85 -2.67
CA LYS A 164 -11.04 -11.93 -1.70
C LYS A 164 -9.96 -11.52 -0.70
N ILE A 165 -10.25 -11.70 0.58
CA ILE A 165 -9.32 -11.44 1.68
C ILE A 165 -9.33 -12.69 2.57
N GLU A 166 -8.23 -13.44 2.56
CA GLU A 166 -8.03 -14.60 3.41
C GLU A 166 -7.20 -14.19 4.63
N TYR A 167 -7.71 -14.46 5.82
CA TYR A 167 -7.03 -14.23 7.09
C TYR A 167 -6.22 -15.46 7.51
N LYS A 168 -5.12 -15.23 8.24
CA LYS A 168 -4.27 -16.31 8.78
C LYS A 168 -5.03 -17.18 9.77
N GLU A 169 -5.80 -16.54 10.65
CA GLU A 169 -6.67 -17.20 11.62
C GLU A 169 -8.14 -17.14 11.17
N PRO A 170 -8.97 -18.10 11.60
CA PRO A 170 -10.41 -18.02 11.43
C PRO A 170 -11.02 -16.71 11.95
N LEU A 171 -11.95 -16.14 11.19
CA LEU A 171 -12.73 -14.98 11.67
C LEU A 171 -13.63 -15.43 12.83
N PRO A 172 -13.97 -14.53 13.78
CA PRO A 172 -14.82 -14.88 14.92
C PRO A 172 -16.17 -15.48 14.49
N GLU A 173 -16.81 -16.25 15.39
CA GLU A 173 -18.14 -16.80 15.12
C GLU A 173 -19.22 -15.71 15.02
N LYS A 174 -19.05 -14.62 15.76
CA LYS A 174 -19.85 -13.39 15.67
C LYS A 174 -18.92 -12.20 15.59
N PHE A 175 -19.10 -11.37 14.58
CA PHE A 175 -18.32 -10.16 14.42
C PHE A 175 -19.07 -9.14 13.57
N ASP A 176 -18.65 -7.89 13.72
CA ASP A 176 -19.03 -6.78 12.89
C ASP A 176 -17.93 -6.53 11.86
N LEU A 177 -18.33 -6.43 10.61
CA LEU A 177 -17.47 -6.01 9.52
C LEU A 177 -17.76 -4.54 9.24
N VAL A 178 -16.84 -3.66 9.64
CA VAL A 178 -16.92 -2.22 9.39
C VAL A 178 -16.20 -1.94 8.07
N ILE A 179 -16.93 -1.45 7.08
CA ILE A 179 -16.43 -1.20 5.71
C ILE A 179 -16.59 0.28 5.40
N THR A 180 -15.48 0.95 5.09
CA THR A 180 -15.48 2.31 4.53
C THR A 180 -15.18 2.23 3.05
N ALA A 181 -16.18 2.51 2.21
CA ALA A 181 -16.12 2.29 0.77
C ALA A 181 -17.07 3.19 -0.02
N LYS A 182 -16.94 3.17 -1.34
CA LYS A 182 -17.83 3.77 -2.33
C LYS A 182 -18.08 2.80 -3.49
N ALA A 183 -19.17 2.97 -4.22
CA ALA A 183 -19.43 2.25 -5.46
C ALA A 183 -18.87 3.01 -6.68
N TYR A 184 -18.59 2.26 -7.74
CA TYR A 184 -18.27 2.82 -9.05
C TYR A 184 -19.50 2.79 -9.96
N GLY A 185 -19.93 3.95 -10.44
CA GLY A 185 -20.94 4.10 -11.48
C GLY A 185 -22.25 3.36 -11.15
N PRO A 186 -22.72 2.44 -12.01
CA PRO A 186 -23.99 1.76 -11.81
C PRO A 186 -23.99 0.77 -10.64
N ASN A 187 -22.86 0.49 -9.99
CA ASN A 187 -22.85 -0.28 -8.74
C ASN A 187 -23.45 0.50 -7.57
N ALA A 188 -23.57 1.84 -7.68
CA ALA A 188 -24.18 2.66 -6.64
C ALA A 188 -25.65 2.27 -6.44
N ASN A 189 -26.07 2.20 -5.18
CA ASN A 189 -27.41 1.80 -4.75
C ASN A 189 -27.84 0.38 -5.18
N LYS A 190 -26.92 -0.44 -5.73
CA LYS A 190 -27.15 -1.86 -6.01
C LYS A 190 -26.74 -2.73 -4.82
N PRO A 191 -27.39 -3.89 -4.63
CA PRO A 191 -26.97 -4.85 -3.62
C PRO A 191 -25.61 -5.46 -3.99
N ILE A 192 -24.61 -5.29 -3.13
CA ILE A 192 -23.27 -5.87 -3.25
C ILE A 192 -23.16 -7.02 -2.24
N PRO A 193 -23.17 -8.29 -2.67
CA PRO A 193 -22.94 -9.43 -1.80
C PRO A 193 -21.60 -9.35 -1.04
N VAL A 194 -21.66 -9.55 0.27
CA VAL A 194 -20.50 -9.76 1.13
C VAL A 194 -20.67 -11.10 1.84
N ARG A 195 -19.67 -11.99 1.74
CA ARG A 195 -19.75 -13.36 2.23
C ARG A 195 -18.58 -13.72 3.14
N VAL A 196 -18.88 -14.47 4.18
CA VAL A 196 -17.92 -15.18 5.03
C VAL A 196 -18.47 -16.57 5.30
N GLY A 197 -17.82 -17.59 4.74
CA GLY A 197 -18.36 -18.95 4.71
C GLY A 197 -19.75 -19.02 4.05
N GLU A 198 -20.73 -19.52 4.81
CA GLU A 198 -22.13 -19.63 4.38
C GLU A 198 -22.93 -18.34 4.65
N SER A 199 -22.40 -17.46 5.50
CA SER A 199 -23.03 -16.20 5.88
C SER A 199 -22.93 -15.19 4.75
N LYS A 200 -24.06 -14.58 4.39
CA LYS A 200 -24.16 -13.56 3.36
C LYS A 200 -24.87 -12.32 3.91
N GLN A 201 -24.20 -11.18 3.81
CA GLN A 201 -24.77 -9.87 4.04
C GLN A 201 -24.83 -9.10 2.71
N VAL A 202 -25.62 -8.03 2.68
CA VAL A 202 -25.73 -7.14 1.53
C VAL A 202 -25.19 -5.78 1.94
N LEU A 203 -24.17 -5.33 1.21
CA LEU A 203 -23.67 -3.97 1.28
C LEU A 203 -24.37 -3.11 0.22
N THR A 204 -24.77 -1.90 0.59
CA THR A 204 -25.26 -0.89 -0.36
C THR A 204 -24.41 0.34 -0.18
N LEU A 205 -23.81 0.83 -1.28
CA LEU A 205 -22.91 1.98 -1.30
C LEU A 205 -23.45 3.02 -2.28
N ASP A 206 -23.17 4.30 -2.02
CA ASP A 206 -23.29 5.36 -3.01
C ASP A 206 -21.93 5.59 -3.69
N ASN A 207 -21.85 6.58 -4.59
CA ASN A 207 -20.63 7.04 -5.24
C ASN A 207 -19.69 7.78 -4.28
N ASP A 208 -20.23 8.30 -3.18
CA ASP A 208 -19.47 8.91 -2.10
C ASP A 208 -18.99 7.87 -1.09
N VAL A 209 -17.87 8.17 -0.44
CA VAL A 209 -17.29 7.32 0.60
C VAL A 209 -18.19 7.35 1.83
N THR A 210 -18.65 6.17 2.24
CA THR A 210 -19.49 5.97 3.43
C THR A 210 -18.97 4.78 4.23
N THR A 211 -19.31 4.76 5.53
CA THR A 211 -18.98 3.64 6.42
C THR A 211 -20.25 2.87 6.77
N THR A 212 -20.24 1.57 6.51
CA THR A 212 -21.34 0.66 6.80
C THR A 212 -20.84 -0.50 7.66
N THR A 213 -21.64 -0.88 8.66
CA THR A 213 -21.35 -2.04 9.50
C THR A 213 -22.26 -3.20 9.09
N LEU A 214 -21.67 -4.35 8.80
CA LEU A 214 -22.39 -5.59 8.49
C LEU A 214 -22.18 -6.60 9.61
N HIS A 215 -23.27 -7.21 10.07
CA HIS A 215 -23.24 -8.15 11.19
C HIS A 215 -23.16 -9.58 10.66
N PHE A 216 -22.11 -10.32 11.02
CA PHE A 216 -21.87 -11.67 10.55
C PHE A 216 -22.03 -12.71 11.66
N TYR A 217 -22.64 -13.83 11.28
CA TYR A 217 -22.61 -15.09 12.03
C TYR A 217 -21.89 -16.14 11.18
N ASN A 218 -20.75 -16.62 11.65
CA ASN A 218 -19.79 -17.48 10.96
C ASN A 218 -19.50 -18.75 11.78
N PRO A 219 -20.50 -19.64 11.98
CA PRO A 219 -20.36 -20.82 12.86
C PRO A 219 -19.33 -21.83 12.34
N THR A 220 -19.09 -21.85 11.02
CA THR A 220 -18.08 -22.73 10.41
C THR A 220 -16.66 -22.19 10.53
N ARG A 221 -16.47 -21.04 11.18
CA ARG A 221 -15.17 -20.39 11.38
C ARG A 221 -14.39 -20.24 10.07
N SER A 222 -15.07 -19.76 9.02
CA SER A 222 -14.40 -19.40 7.78
C SER A 222 -13.42 -18.25 8.03
N ASN A 223 -12.27 -18.28 7.37
CA ASN A 223 -11.24 -17.25 7.42
C ASN A 223 -11.23 -16.36 6.16
N THR A 224 -12.23 -16.48 5.28
CA THR A 224 -12.22 -15.79 3.98
C THR A 224 -13.40 -14.85 3.86
N LEU A 225 -13.10 -13.57 3.64
CA LEU A 225 -14.06 -12.54 3.27
C LEU A 225 -14.08 -12.37 1.75
N ILE A 226 -15.28 -12.41 1.17
CA ILE A 226 -15.51 -12.24 -0.27
C ILE A 226 -16.50 -11.11 -0.49
N ILE A 227 -16.14 -10.13 -1.32
CA ILE A 227 -17.03 -9.05 -1.77
C ILE A 227 -17.17 -9.15 -3.29
N THR A 228 -18.40 -9.22 -3.78
CA THR A 228 -18.69 -9.39 -5.21
C THR A 228 -19.42 -8.16 -5.75
N PRO A 229 -18.72 -7.20 -6.37
CA PRO A 229 -19.38 -6.09 -7.04
C PRO A 229 -20.28 -6.60 -8.19
N PRO A 230 -21.57 -6.20 -8.24
CA PRO A 230 -22.55 -6.83 -9.14
C PRO A 230 -22.39 -6.44 -10.61
N ASP A 231 -21.86 -5.25 -10.91
CA ASP A 231 -21.82 -4.70 -12.26
C ASP A 231 -20.51 -3.93 -12.54
N PRO A 232 -19.33 -4.60 -12.53
CA PRO A 232 -18.04 -3.93 -12.75
C PRO A 232 -17.94 -3.29 -14.14
N GLN A 233 -17.54 -2.01 -14.21
CA GLN A 233 -17.50 -1.22 -15.43
C GLN A 233 -16.08 -1.02 -15.97
N THR A 234 -15.93 -1.13 -17.28
CA THR A 234 -14.67 -0.81 -17.98
C THR A 234 -14.44 0.69 -18.01
N THR A 235 -13.27 1.15 -17.54
CA THR A 235 -12.94 2.58 -17.44
C THR A 235 -11.43 2.84 -17.46
N ASN A 236 -11.06 4.06 -17.88
CA ASN A 236 -9.70 4.59 -17.75
C ASN A 236 -9.52 5.47 -16.51
N GLU A 237 -10.54 5.58 -15.64
CA GLU A 237 -10.40 6.27 -14.36
C GLU A 237 -9.17 5.76 -13.63
N GLY A 238 -8.32 6.68 -13.17
CA GLY A 238 -7.08 6.41 -12.46
C GLY A 238 -6.19 5.37 -13.14
N ASN A 239 -6.23 5.22 -14.46
CA ASN A 239 -5.39 4.25 -15.17
C ASN A 239 -3.99 4.82 -15.47
N ILE A 240 -3.01 3.94 -15.71
CA ILE A 240 -1.71 4.34 -16.23
C ILE A 240 -1.85 4.49 -17.74
N LEU A 241 -1.25 5.52 -18.33
CA LEU A 241 -1.20 5.67 -19.78
C LEU A 241 -0.64 4.39 -20.40
N GLY A 242 -1.11 3.98 -21.58
CA GLY A 242 -0.60 2.76 -22.24
C GLY A 242 -1.10 1.42 -21.68
N HIS A 243 -1.74 1.39 -20.51
CA HIS A 243 -2.34 0.16 -19.95
C HIS A 243 -3.79 -0.04 -20.41
N SER A 244 -4.22 -1.30 -20.50
CA SER A 244 -5.63 -1.64 -20.77
C SER A 244 -6.56 -1.00 -19.73
N PRO A 245 -7.78 -0.58 -20.13
CA PRO A 245 -8.78 -0.04 -19.20
C PRO A 245 -9.06 -1.03 -18.06
N ARG A 246 -9.29 -0.52 -16.85
CA ARG A 246 -9.60 -1.32 -15.66
C ARG A 246 -11.09 -1.66 -15.64
N GLN A 247 -11.48 -2.73 -14.93
CA GLN A 247 -12.89 -3.08 -14.76
C GLN A 247 -13.34 -2.90 -13.30
N LEU A 248 -13.81 -1.71 -12.96
CA LEU A 248 -13.99 -1.24 -11.57
C LEU A 248 -15.41 -1.48 -11.04
N GLY A 249 -15.53 -1.87 -9.77
CA GLY A 249 -16.81 -2.17 -9.11
C GLY A 249 -17.07 -1.33 -7.86
N ILE A 250 -16.20 -1.47 -6.85
CA ILE A 250 -16.24 -0.69 -5.59
C ILE A 250 -14.86 -0.14 -5.26
N GLY A 251 -14.82 1.02 -4.61
CA GLY A 251 -13.62 1.64 -4.07
C GLY A 251 -13.57 1.45 -2.57
N MET A 252 -12.55 0.77 -2.07
CA MET A 252 -12.38 0.47 -0.64
C MET A 252 -11.33 1.40 -0.04
N VAL A 253 -11.66 2.01 1.09
CA VAL A 253 -10.75 2.85 1.89
C VAL A 253 -10.18 2.02 3.03
N GLU A 254 -11.07 1.37 3.78
CA GLU A 254 -10.73 0.62 4.98
C GLU A 254 -11.72 -0.52 5.23
N ILE A 255 -11.23 -1.66 5.71
CA ILE A 255 -12.05 -2.76 6.25
C ILE A 255 -11.52 -3.17 7.62
N LYS A 256 -12.42 -3.27 8.60
CA LYS A 256 -12.09 -3.70 9.97
C LYS A 256 -13.01 -4.81 10.43
N VAL A 257 -12.43 -5.84 11.04
CA VAL A 257 -13.16 -6.91 11.72
C VAL A 257 -13.17 -6.58 13.21
N VAL A 258 -14.36 -6.37 13.77
CA VAL A 258 -14.55 -6.11 15.20
C VAL A 258 -15.31 -7.28 15.79
N LYS A 259 -14.71 -7.99 16.74
CA LYS A 259 -15.41 -9.06 17.45
C LYS A 259 -16.61 -8.44 18.17
N SER A 260 -17.82 -8.93 17.90
CA SER A 260 -19.00 -8.53 18.65
C SER A 260 -19.05 -9.37 19.92
N GLU A 261 -19.01 -8.71 21.08
CA GLU A 261 -19.37 -9.37 22.33
C GLU A 261 -20.89 -9.61 22.29
N GLY A 262 -21.27 -10.86 22.58
CA GLY A 262 -22.67 -11.28 22.64
C GLY A 262 -23.35 -10.80 23.90
#